data_AF-A0A0H5PAZ8-F1
#
_entry.id   AF-A0A0H5PAZ8-F1
#
_cell.length_a   1.000
_cell.length_b   1.000
_cell.length_c   1.000
_cell.angle_alpha   90.00
_cell.angle_beta   90.00
_cell.angle_gamma   90.00
#
_symmetry.space_group_name_H-M   'P 1'
#
loop_
_entity.id
_entity.type
_entity.pdbx_description
1 polymer ?
#
loop_
_entity_poly.entity_id
_entity_poly.type
_entity_poly.pdbx_seq_one_letter_code
_entity_poly.pdbx_strand_id
1 'polypeptide(L)'
;MAVQLVAGRRMSSDVTTISAISVGNDQWVVEQLRGRTLTLGQALAAIRLAEVLPQPRPASDDDPLWANVADWLDELGLSHAPLTVAGVLGVPCHLAPLPERRGQQLTHRRRFPRWLVR
;
A
#
# COMPACT_ATOMS: atom_id res chain seq x y z
N MET A 1 13.09 7.09 -9.55
CA MET A 1 12.42 7.60 -8.34
C MET A 1 13.26 7.21 -7.14
N ALA A 2 13.84 8.19 -6.46
CA ALA A 2 14.79 7.96 -5.38
C ALA A 2 14.25 8.56 -4.07
N VAL A 3 13.96 7.70 -3.10
CA VAL A 3 13.68 8.15 -1.73
C VAL A 3 15.00 8.43 -1.05
N GLN A 4 15.20 9.66 -0.59
CA GLN A 4 16.40 10.07 0.12
C GLN A 4 16.17 10.03 1.61
N LEU A 5 17.07 9.36 2.35
CA LEU A 5 17.12 9.37 3.80
C LEU A 5 18.23 10.32 4.26
N VAL A 6 17.84 11.47 4.81
CA VAL A 6 18.78 12.49 5.31
C VAL A 6 19.03 12.26 6.80
N ALA A 7 20.28 11.90 7.12
CA ALA A 7 20.80 11.75 8.49
C ALA A 7 19.96 10.83 9.42
N GLY A 8 19.27 9.83 8.86
CA GLY A 8 18.38 8.94 9.63
C GLY A 8 17.14 9.63 10.22
N ARG A 9 16.88 10.89 9.86
CA ARG A 9 15.87 11.75 10.48
C ARG A 9 14.75 12.18 9.55
N ARG A 10 14.99 12.19 8.24
CA ARG A 10 13.99 12.61 7.25
C ARG A 10 14.05 11.73 6.02
N MET A 11 12.90 11.25 5.57
CA MET A 11 12.72 10.62 4.26
C MET A 11 11.85 11.51 3.39
N SER A 12 12.27 11.73 2.14
CA SER A 12 11.46 12.41 1.14
C SER A 12 11.71 11.83 -0.24
N SER A 13 10.68 11.89 -1.07
CA SER A 13 10.75 11.56 -2.49
C SER A 13 11.15 12.79 -3.32
N ASP A 14 11.80 12.57 -4.45
CA ASP A 14 12.02 13.57 -5.49
C ASP A 14 10.77 13.84 -6.35
N VAL A 15 9.75 12.98 -6.23
CA VAL A 15 8.54 12.97 -7.08
C VAL A 15 7.31 13.48 -6.32
N THR A 16 7.31 13.38 -4.99
CA THR A 16 6.14 13.76 -4.16
C THR A 16 6.52 14.72 -3.05
N THR A 17 5.58 15.58 -2.68
CA THR A 17 5.71 16.48 -1.53
C THR A 17 5.62 15.75 -0.18
N ILE A 18 5.40 14.44 -0.20
CA ILE A 18 5.24 13.62 1.00
C ILE A 18 6.62 13.39 1.63
N SER A 19 6.70 13.64 2.92
CA SER A 19 7.92 13.37 3.69
C SER A 19 7.60 12.69 5.02
N ALA A 20 8.52 11.85 5.46
CA ALA A 20 8.50 11.21 6.76
C ALA A 20 9.61 11.79 7.63
N ILE A 21 9.33 11.98 8.91
CA ILE A 21 10.28 12.46 9.91
C ILE A 21 10.42 11.40 11.00
N SER A 22 11.66 11.05 11.36
CA SER A 22 11.90 10.14 12.48
C SER A 22 11.64 10.85 13.80
N VAL A 23 10.91 10.18 14.69
CA VAL A 23 10.61 10.66 16.05
C VAL A 23 11.36 9.86 17.12
N GLY A 24 12.32 9.01 16.71
CA GLY A 24 13.10 8.12 17.59
C GLY A 24 12.54 6.70 17.68
N ASN A 25 13.31 5.76 18.23
CA ASN A 25 12.92 4.34 18.42
C ASN A 25 12.38 3.65 17.15
N ASP A 26 13.01 3.89 16.01
CA ASP A 26 12.57 3.37 14.69
C ASP A 26 11.14 3.79 14.28
N GLN A 27 10.62 4.84 14.91
CA GLN A 27 9.32 5.42 14.59
C GLN A 27 9.44 6.62 13.67
N TRP A 28 8.46 6.71 12.77
CA TRP A 28 8.37 7.69 11.71
C TRP A 28 6.98 8.31 11.69
N VAL A 29 6.90 9.60 11.37
CA VAL A 29 5.64 10.30 11.17
C VAL A 29 5.65 10.85 9.75
N VAL A 30 4.62 10.52 8.98
CA VAL A 30 4.34 11.14 7.70
C VAL A 30 3.32 12.23 7.95
N GLU A 31 3.57 13.44 7.46
CA GLU A 31 2.73 14.61 7.78
C GLU A 31 1.25 14.42 7.41
N GLN A 32 0.98 13.64 6.36
CA GLN A 32 -0.36 13.33 5.87
C GLN A 32 -1.01 12.17 6.65
N LEU A 33 -0.21 11.33 7.32
CA LEU A 33 -0.67 10.24 8.18
C LEU A 33 -0.62 10.63 9.65
N ARG A 34 -1.23 11.78 9.98
CA ARG A 34 -1.27 12.30 11.35
C ARG A 34 -1.99 11.32 12.28
N GLY A 35 -1.49 11.19 13.51
CA GLY A 35 -2.12 10.38 14.55
C GLY A 35 -1.62 8.93 14.63
N ARG A 36 -0.68 8.51 13.79
CA ARG A 36 0.02 7.21 13.92
C ARG A 36 1.52 7.36 13.77
N THR A 37 2.27 6.67 14.62
CA THR A 37 3.69 6.40 14.40
C THR A 37 3.80 5.17 13.49
N LEU A 38 4.66 5.26 12.49
CA LEU A 38 4.92 4.24 11.49
C LEU A 38 6.28 3.62 11.74
N THR A 39 6.45 2.35 11.40
CA THR A 39 7.78 1.76 11.25
C THR A 39 8.50 2.37 10.03
N LEU A 40 9.82 2.16 9.93
CA LEU A 40 10.57 2.54 8.73
C LEU A 40 9.96 1.95 7.44
N GLY A 41 9.57 0.66 7.48
CA GLY A 41 8.95 -0.04 6.36
C GLY A 41 7.62 0.59 5.94
N GLN A 42 6.77 0.90 6.92
CA GLN A 42 5.50 1.58 6.70
C GLN A 42 5.67 3.00 6.15
N ALA A 43 6.62 3.76 6.67
CA ALA A 43 6.90 5.11 6.17
C ALA A 43 7.42 5.06 4.71
N LEU A 44 8.27 4.09 4.37
CA LEU A 44 8.71 3.86 3.00
C LEU A 44 7.54 3.46 2.10
N ALA A 45 6.70 2.52 2.53
CA ALA A 45 5.52 2.08 1.80
C ALA A 45 4.57 3.25 1.49
N ALA A 46 4.34 4.14 2.46
CA ALA A 46 3.53 5.34 2.28
C ALA A 46 4.12 6.29 1.22
N ILE A 47 5.42 6.55 1.25
CA ILE A 47 6.09 7.40 0.26
C ILE A 47 6.02 6.76 -1.13
N ARG A 48 6.27 5.45 -1.25
CA ARG A 48 6.20 4.73 -2.53
C ARG A 48 4.79 4.70 -3.11
N LEU A 49 3.77 4.51 -2.28
CA LEU A 49 2.38 4.63 -2.72
C LEU A 49 2.07 6.03 -3.22
N ALA A 50 2.54 7.07 -2.52
CA ALA A 50 2.37 8.46 -2.97
C ALA A 50 2.98 8.71 -4.36
N GLU A 51 4.12 8.08 -4.67
CA GLU A 51 4.80 8.19 -5.96
C GLU A 51 4.04 7.49 -7.08
N VAL A 52 3.36 6.39 -6.76
CA VAL A 52 2.79 5.45 -7.73
C VAL A 52 1.30 5.69 -7.98
N LEU A 53 0.52 6.06 -6.96
CA LEU A 53 -0.92 6.33 -7.10
C LEU A 53 -1.26 7.41 -8.15
N PRO A 54 -0.46 8.48 -8.34
CA PRO A 54 -0.67 9.48 -9.40
C PRO A 54 -0.30 8.99 -10.81
N GLN A 55 0.37 7.85 -10.96
CA GLN A 55 0.80 7.37 -12.27
C GLN A 55 -0.38 6.75 -13.04
N PRO A 56 -0.38 6.86 -14.38
CA PRO A 56 -1.41 6.24 -15.20
C PRO A 56 -1.45 4.73 -14.95
N ARG A 57 -2.67 4.16 -15.05
CA ARG A 57 -2.87 2.73 -14.88
C ARG A 57 -1.96 1.94 -15.83
N PRO A 58 -1.23 0.92 -15.35
CA PRO A 58 -0.47 0.05 -16.22
C PRO A 58 -1.39 -0.67 -17.22
N ALA A 59 -0.85 -0.97 -18.40
CA ALA A 59 -1.63 -1.55 -19.50
C ALA A 59 -2.09 -2.99 -19.22
N SER A 60 -1.46 -3.68 -18.26
CA SER A 60 -1.79 -5.06 -17.86
C SER A 60 -2.01 -5.15 -16.36
N ASP A 61 -2.95 -6.00 -15.95
CA ASP A 61 -3.16 -6.35 -14.54
C ASP A 61 -2.04 -7.26 -13.99
N ASP A 62 -1.26 -7.91 -14.87
CA ASP A 62 -0.09 -8.74 -14.49
C ASP A 62 1.20 -7.91 -14.33
N ASP A 63 1.11 -6.57 -14.39
CA ASP A 63 2.27 -5.69 -14.22
C ASP A 63 2.86 -5.82 -12.79
N PRO A 64 4.19 -6.00 -12.63
CA PRO A 64 4.84 -6.09 -11.31
C PRO A 64 4.57 -4.87 -10.41
N LEU A 65 4.21 -3.72 -10.99
CA LEU A 65 3.76 -2.54 -10.23
C LEU A 65 2.59 -2.88 -9.30
N TRP A 66 1.67 -3.75 -9.72
CA TRP A 66 0.52 -4.13 -8.90
C TRP A 66 0.88 -4.99 -7.70
N ALA A 67 1.83 -5.91 -7.86
CA ALA A 67 2.35 -6.70 -6.75
C ALA A 67 2.97 -5.78 -5.69
N ASN A 68 3.80 -4.83 -6.13
CA ASN A 68 4.42 -3.84 -5.24
C ASN A 68 3.38 -2.97 -4.50
N VAL A 69 2.36 -2.48 -5.22
CA VAL A 69 1.27 -1.68 -4.61
C VAL A 69 0.50 -2.50 -3.58
N ALA A 70 0.21 -3.77 -3.87
CA ALA A 70 -0.47 -4.66 -2.92
C ALA A 70 0.38 -4.91 -1.67
N ASP A 71 1.68 -5.13 -1.83
CA ASP A 71 2.60 -5.36 -0.71
C ASP A 71 2.75 -4.11 0.16
N TRP A 72 2.85 -2.91 -0.44
CA TRP A 72 2.89 -1.66 0.32
C TRP A 72 1.58 -1.35 1.05
N LEU A 73 0.44 -1.72 0.46
CA LEU A 73 -0.86 -1.59 1.13
C LEU A 73 -0.98 -2.55 2.31
N ASP A 74 -0.46 -3.77 2.17
CA ASP A 74 -0.43 -4.77 3.24
C ASP A 74 0.46 -4.32 4.40
N GLU A 75 1.66 -3.79 4.09
CA GLU A 75 2.59 -3.20 5.07
C GLU A 75 1.93 -2.08 5.89
N LEU A 76 1.08 -1.26 5.25
CA LEU A 76 0.33 -0.19 5.92
C LEU A 76 -0.91 -0.68 6.69
N GLY A 77 -1.26 -1.96 6.60
CA GLY A 77 -2.49 -2.54 7.14
C GLY A 77 -3.76 -2.06 6.43
N LEU A 78 -3.63 -1.55 5.19
CA LEU A 78 -4.69 -0.96 4.38
C LEU A 78 -4.96 -1.83 3.15
N SER A 79 -5.07 -3.13 3.38
CA SER A 79 -5.35 -4.13 2.36
C SER A 79 -6.61 -3.74 1.59
N HIS A 80 -6.44 -3.50 0.28
CA HIS A 80 -7.50 -3.24 -0.70
C HIS A 80 -8.13 -1.84 -0.73
N ALA A 81 -7.56 -0.83 -0.06
CA ALA A 81 -8.15 0.53 -0.03
C ALA A 81 -7.24 1.63 -0.64
N PRO A 82 -6.86 1.56 -1.93
CA PRO A 82 -5.95 2.53 -2.55
C PRO A 82 -6.55 3.94 -2.60
N LEU A 83 -7.87 4.05 -2.77
CA LEU A 83 -8.58 5.33 -2.73
C LEU A 83 -8.52 5.96 -1.33
N THR A 84 -8.65 5.14 -0.27
CA THR A 84 -8.48 5.60 1.10
C THR A 84 -7.06 6.07 1.34
N VAL A 85 -6.06 5.29 0.90
CA VAL A 85 -4.65 5.69 1.02
C VAL A 85 -4.37 6.98 0.26
N ALA A 86 -4.85 7.09 -0.99
CA ALA A 86 -4.69 8.29 -1.79
C ALA A 86 -5.35 9.52 -1.15
N GLY A 87 -6.56 9.37 -0.62
CA GLY A 87 -7.26 10.43 0.10
C GLY A 87 -6.53 10.86 1.36
N VAL A 88 -5.99 9.91 2.13
CA VAL A 88 -5.22 10.21 3.34
C VAL A 88 -3.88 10.88 2.99
N LEU A 89 -3.21 10.42 1.92
CA LEU A 89 -1.97 11.01 1.43
C LEU A 89 -2.19 12.33 0.66
N GLY A 90 -3.43 12.68 0.33
CA GLY A 90 -3.77 13.87 -0.45
C GLY A 90 -3.27 13.82 -1.90
N VAL A 91 -3.13 12.62 -2.48
CA VAL A 91 -2.64 12.42 -3.85
C VAL A 91 -3.76 11.91 -4.77
N PRO A 92 -3.75 12.23 -6.08
CA PRO A 92 -4.68 11.63 -7.01
C PRO A 92 -4.41 10.12 -7.15
N CYS A 93 -5.46 9.34 -7.39
CA CYS A 93 -5.39 7.89 -7.55
C CYS A 93 -5.87 7.49 -8.93
N HIS A 94 -4.93 7.30 -9.86
CA HIS A 94 -5.21 6.86 -11.23
C HIS A 94 -5.13 5.35 -11.41
N LEU A 95 -4.68 4.62 -10.39
CA LEU A 95 -4.59 3.17 -10.41
C LEU A 95 -5.93 2.47 -10.14
N ALA A 96 -6.93 3.08 -9.51
CA ALA A 96 -8.17 2.35 -9.17
C ALA A 96 -8.97 1.91 -10.42
N PRO A 97 -9.56 0.69 -10.46
CA PRO A 97 -9.60 -0.36 -9.43
C PRO A 97 -8.37 -1.30 -9.42
N LEU A 98 -8.02 -1.85 -8.24
CA LEU A 98 -7.00 -2.89 -8.09
C LEU A 98 -7.44 -4.19 -8.79
N PRO A 99 -6.53 -4.96 -9.40
CA PRO A 99 -6.87 -6.27 -9.93
C PRO A 99 -7.35 -7.18 -8.80
N GLU A 100 -8.47 -7.87 -9.03
CA GLU A 100 -8.93 -8.98 -8.21
C GLU A 100 -7.79 -9.99 -8.14
N ARG A 101 -7.24 -10.27 -6.95
CA ARG A 101 -6.24 -11.34 -6.79
C ARG A 101 -6.84 -12.64 -7.34
N ARG A 102 -6.42 -13.05 -8.55
CA ARG A 102 -6.66 -14.38 -9.12
C ARG A 102 -6.01 -15.41 -8.20
N GLY A 103 -6.70 -15.79 -7.12
CA GLY A 103 -6.07 -16.59 -6.08
C GLY A 103 -6.91 -16.85 -4.83
N GLN A 104 -8.04 -16.17 -4.64
CA GLN A 104 -9.08 -16.69 -3.75
C GLN A 104 -10.20 -17.29 -4.60
N GLN A 105 -9.83 -18.30 -5.39
CA GLN A 105 -10.74 -19.41 -5.61
C GLN A 105 -11.01 -19.96 -4.21
N LEU A 106 -12.07 -19.46 -3.58
CA LEU A 106 -12.74 -20.12 -2.48
C LEU A 106 -13.10 -21.51 -3.02
N THR A 107 -12.16 -22.45 -2.91
CA THR A 107 -12.47 -23.86 -2.73
C THR A 107 -13.18 -24.00 -1.39
N HIS A 108 -14.33 -23.34 -1.25
CA HIS A 108 -15.42 -23.82 -0.43
C HIS A 108 -16.02 -25.02 -1.17
N ARG A 109 -15.20 -26.06 -1.43
CA ARG A 109 -15.72 -27.42 -1.49
C ARG A 109 -16.18 -27.72 -0.08
N ARG A 110 -17.36 -27.22 0.29
CA ARG A 110 -18.17 -27.86 1.34
C ARG A 110 -18.40 -29.27 0.82
N ARG A 111 -17.50 -30.19 1.16
CA ARG A 111 -17.82 -31.62 1.18
C ARG A 111 -18.91 -31.74 2.23
N PHE A 112 -20.16 -31.62 1.79
CA PHE A 112 -21.28 -32.15 2.55
C PHE A 112 -21.00 -33.65 2.70
N PRO A 113 -20.89 -34.18 3.93
CA PRO A 113 -20.73 -35.61 4.07
C PRO A 113 -22.07 -36.28 3.71
N ARG A 114 -22.01 -37.25 2.78
CA ARG A 114 -23.13 -37.89 2.08
C ARG A 114 -23.87 -38.96 2.92
N TRP A 115 -24.14 -38.68 4.19
CA TRP A 115 -24.77 -39.66 5.12
C TRP A 115 -26.10 -39.20 5.72
N LEU A 116 -26.90 -38.49 4.94
CA LEU A 116 -28.30 -38.21 5.27
C LEU A 116 -29.22 -38.57 4.10
N VAL A 117 -29.13 -39.83 3.66
CA VAL A 117 -30.19 -40.53 2.91
C VAL A 117 -30.18 -42.00 3.31
N ARG A 118 -30.81 -42.30 4.44
CA ARG A 118 -31.82 -43.37 4.69
C ARG A 118 -31.86 -43.74 6.16
#